data_AF-A0A2T1G1B6-F1
#
_entry.id   AF-A0A2T1G1B6-F1
#
_cell.length_a   1.000
_cell.length_b   1.000
_cell.length_c   1.000
_cell.angle_alpha   90.00
_cell.angle_beta   90.00
_cell.angle_gamma   90.00
#
_symmetry.space_group_name_H-M   'P 1'
#
loop_
_entity.id
_entity.type
_entity.pdbx_description
1 polymer ?
#
loop_
_entity_poly.entity_id
_entity_poly.type
_entity_poly.pdbx_seq_one_letter_code
_entity_poly.pdbx_strand_id
1 'polypeptide(L)'
;MSNSVERQSFSFFRNLRPNKARQFAVIGLGRFGRAVCETLHQSGYEVLGTDIDEKRVDDILIAGLAAHAIVIDSTNPLSLKEAGVFEFDTVIVSIGNYLQESIITTLNLKEAGVTNVIAKASSEVHAKLLQKVGADRVVLPEYEAGCNLAQTLVRPGLLESLDLDPEHSIVEIKVPESFYGKTILELQLRSDYGINVLAIGQSKNFDINPKPERRLQQDDVLVVIGNKRDLDRLPL
;
A
#
# COMPACT_ATOMS: atom_id res chain seq x y z
N MET A 1 -12.04 33.92 -37.26
CA MET A 1 -11.25 32.68 -37.25
C MET A 1 -10.34 32.74 -36.03
N SER A 2 -10.77 32.15 -34.91
CA SER A 2 -9.95 31.99 -33.72
C SER A 2 -10.33 30.70 -33.01
N ASN A 3 -9.30 29.97 -32.63
CA ASN A 3 -9.27 28.68 -31.95
C ASN A 3 -10.25 28.54 -30.79
N SER A 4 -11.04 27.47 -30.80
CA SER A 4 -11.64 26.89 -29.60
C SER A 4 -10.91 25.59 -29.28
N VAL A 5 -9.98 25.68 -28.33
CA VAL A 5 -9.28 24.54 -27.73
C VAL A 5 -10.30 23.66 -27.00
N GLU A 6 -10.37 22.40 -27.41
CA GLU A 6 -11.07 21.33 -26.70
C GLU A 6 -10.53 21.22 -25.26
N ARG A 7 -11.37 21.52 -24.28
CA ARG A 7 -11.12 21.13 -22.89
C ARG A 7 -11.46 19.66 -22.74
N GLN A 8 -10.44 18.80 -22.75
CA GLN A 8 -10.56 17.45 -22.22
C GLN A 8 -10.88 17.55 -20.72
N SER A 9 -12.13 17.31 -20.38
CA SER A 9 -12.62 17.29 -19.01
C SER A 9 -12.03 16.08 -18.28
N PHE A 10 -11.25 16.35 -17.23
CA PHE A 10 -10.66 15.35 -16.33
C PHE A 10 -11.70 14.32 -15.87
N SER A 11 -11.45 13.04 -16.15
CA SER A 11 -12.31 11.90 -15.77
C SER A 11 -12.27 11.57 -14.27
N PHE A 12 -11.65 12.42 -13.45
CA PHE A 12 -11.37 12.20 -12.03
C PHE A 12 -12.61 12.03 -11.14
N PHE A 13 -13.76 12.59 -11.51
CA PHE A 13 -14.94 12.66 -10.60
C PHE A 13 -16.08 11.70 -10.93
N ARG A 14 -15.87 10.67 -11.76
CA ARG A 14 -16.98 9.80 -12.22
C ARG A 14 -17.52 8.80 -11.18
N ASN A 15 -16.92 8.68 -9.99
CA ASN A 15 -17.36 7.68 -8.99
C ASN A 15 -17.72 8.24 -7.61
N LEU A 16 -18.48 9.34 -7.58
CA LEU A 16 -19.29 9.68 -6.40
C LEU A 16 -20.67 9.01 -6.53
N ARG A 17 -20.70 7.68 -6.40
CA ARG A 17 -21.95 6.96 -6.06
C ARG A 17 -22.13 7.01 -4.53
N PRO A 18 -23.35 7.18 -4.01
CA PRO A 18 -23.58 7.29 -2.59
C PRO A 18 -23.40 5.93 -1.90
N ASN A 19 -22.51 5.94 -0.90
CA ASN A 19 -22.34 5.07 0.26
C ASN A 19 -23.21 3.79 0.35
N LYS A 20 -22.77 2.71 -0.32
CA LYS A 20 -22.86 1.36 0.28
C LYS A 20 -21.61 1.27 1.16
N ALA A 21 -21.75 1.05 2.46
CA ALA A 21 -20.58 0.84 3.33
C ALA A 21 -19.72 -0.25 2.68
N ARG A 22 -18.47 0.07 2.31
CA ARG A 22 -17.62 -0.91 1.64
C ARG A 22 -17.35 -2.03 2.65
N GLN A 23 -17.86 -3.22 2.35
CA GLN A 23 -17.66 -4.41 3.15
C GLN A 23 -16.49 -5.19 2.57
N PHE A 24 -15.64 -5.71 3.45
CA PHE A 24 -14.48 -6.51 3.07
C PHE A 24 -14.55 -7.88 3.72
N ALA A 25 -14.15 -8.91 3.00
CA ALA A 25 -13.84 -10.21 3.59
C ALA A 25 -12.34 -10.47 3.49
N VAL A 26 -11.74 -10.99 4.55
CA VAL A 26 -10.33 -11.36 4.60
C VAL A 26 -10.23 -12.83 4.97
N ILE A 27 -9.73 -13.63 4.03
CA ILE A 27 -9.52 -15.07 4.18
C ILE A 27 -8.06 -15.33 4.54
N GLY A 28 -7.84 -16.05 5.63
CA GLY A 28 -6.55 -16.18 6.30
C GLY A 28 -6.33 -15.03 7.28
N LEU A 29 -6.08 -15.36 8.55
CA LEU A 29 -5.83 -14.44 9.65
C LEU A 29 -4.40 -14.60 10.19
N GLY A 30 -3.46 -14.92 9.28
CA GLY A 30 -2.03 -14.82 9.58
C GLY A 30 -1.59 -13.36 9.74
N ARG A 31 -0.27 -13.12 9.86
CA ARG A 31 0.28 -11.77 10.09
C ARG A 31 -0.22 -10.70 9.11
N PHE A 32 -0.25 -11.02 7.81
CA PHE A 32 -0.73 -10.10 6.78
C PHE A 32 -2.25 -9.89 6.85
N GLY A 33 -3.03 -10.98 6.85
CA GLY A 33 -4.50 -10.90 6.91
C GLY A 33 -5.00 -10.18 8.15
N ARG A 34 -4.41 -10.45 9.33
CA ARG A 34 -4.73 -9.75 10.58
C ARG A 34 -4.46 -8.25 10.48
N ALA A 35 -3.31 -7.84 9.95
CA ALA A 35 -2.98 -6.43 9.77
C ALA A 35 -3.94 -5.73 8.80
N VAL A 36 -4.36 -6.42 7.73
CA VAL A 36 -5.38 -5.92 6.79
C VAL A 36 -6.73 -5.76 7.50
N CYS A 37 -7.19 -6.77 8.24
CA CYS A 37 -8.43 -6.71 9.02
C CYS A 37 -8.43 -5.53 9.99
N GLU A 38 -7.39 -5.43 10.80
CA GLU A 38 -7.23 -4.38 11.81
C GLU A 38 -7.26 -2.99 11.18
N THR A 39 -6.49 -2.78 10.11
CA THR A 39 -6.40 -1.46 9.45
C THR A 39 -7.75 -1.06 8.84
N LEU A 40 -8.45 -2.00 8.20
CA LEU A 40 -9.78 -1.76 7.64
C LEU A 40 -10.81 -1.47 8.73
N HIS A 41 -10.79 -2.24 9.82
CA HIS A 41 -11.69 -2.05 10.96
C HIS A 41 -11.47 -0.70 11.65
N GLN A 42 -10.22 -0.34 11.93
CA GLN A 42 -9.85 0.98 12.49
C GLN A 42 -10.22 2.14 11.55
N SER A 43 -10.27 1.89 10.25
CA SER A 43 -10.73 2.87 9.25
C SER A 43 -12.26 2.99 9.17
N GLY A 44 -13.01 2.28 10.02
CA GLY A 44 -14.47 2.34 10.11
C GLY A 44 -15.21 1.46 9.10
N TYR A 45 -14.53 0.51 8.44
CA TYR A 45 -15.17 -0.43 7.54
C TYR A 45 -15.63 -1.71 8.24
N GLU A 46 -16.69 -2.31 7.73
CA GLU A 46 -17.14 -3.64 8.15
C GLU A 46 -16.25 -4.71 7.50
N VAL A 47 -15.69 -5.58 8.35
CA VAL A 47 -14.74 -6.61 7.92
C VAL A 47 -15.18 -7.96 8.50
N LEU A 48 -15.31 -8.95 7.61
CA LEU A 48 -15.44 -10.36 7.95
C LEU A 48 -14.06 -11.03 7.87
N GLY A 49 -13.51 -11.43 9.01
CA GLY A 49 -12.29 -12.25 9.06
C GLY A 49 -12.61 -13.74 9.00
N THR A 50 -11.86 -14.52 8.22
CA THR A 50 -12.04 -15.98 8.18
C THR A 50 -10.71 -16.70 8.20
N ASP A 51 -10.60 -17.80 8.93
CA ASP A 51 -9.44 -18.70 8.90
C ASP A 51 -9.92 -20.13 9.15
N ILE A 52 -9.14 -21.13 8.75
CA ILE A 52 -9.40 -22.53 9.07
C ILE A 52 -8.97 -22.88 10.50
N ASP A 53 -8.02 -22.11 11.05
CA ASP A 53 -7.52 -22.25 12.42
C ASP A 53 -8.38 -21.44 13.39
N GLU A 54 -9.17 -22.14 14.20
CA GLU A 54 -10.04 -21.58 15.24
C GLU A 54 -9.30 -20.61 16.17
N LYS A 55 -8.05 -20.91 16.53
CA LYS A 55 -7.29 -20.03 17.42
C LYS A 55 -7.07 -18.64 16.85
N ARG A 56 -6.87 -18.53 15.53
CA ARG A 56 -6.66 -17.23 14.88
C ARG A 56 -7.93 -16.41 14.80
N VAL A 57 -9.07 -17.08 14.67
CA VAL A 57 -10.40 -16.46 14.74
C VAL A 57 -10.66 -15.94 16.15
N ASP A 58 -10.37 -16.74 17.17
CA ASP A 58 -10.50 -16.30 18.56
C ASP A 58 -9.58 -15.12 18.88
N ASP A 59 -8.32 -15.17 18.47
CA ASP A 59 -7.34 -14.11 18.71
C ASP A 59 -7.78 -12.76 18.13
N ILE A 60 -8.40 -12.74 16.94
CA ILE A 60 -8.84 -11.49 16.30
C ILE A 60 -10.09 -10.91 16.98
N LEU A 61 -10.99 -11.78 17.46
CA LEU A 61 -12.20 -11.40 18.18
C LEU A 61 -11.86 -10.84 19.56
N ILE A 62 -10.99 -11.52 20.31
CA ILE A 62 -10.53 -11.09 21.65
C ILE A 62 -9.83 -9.73 21.56
N ALA A 63 -9.03 -9.52 20.52
CA ALA A 63 -8.32 -8.27 20.31
C ALA A 63 -9.21 -7.14 19.75
N GLY A 64 -10.48 -7.41 19.41
CA GLY A 64 -11.41 -6.43 18.86
C GLY A 64 -10.96 -5.87 17.51
N LEU A 65 -10.23 -6.65 16.71
CA LEU A 65 -9.63 -6.19 15.44
C LEU A 65 -10.52 -6.43 14.22
N ALA A 66 -11.68 -7.05 14.41
CA ALA A 66 -12.69 -7.25 13.37
C ALA A 66 -14.10 -7.21 14.00
N ALA A 67 -15.09 -6.75 13.21
CA ALA A 67 -16.49 -6.75 13.63
C ALA A 67 -17.03 -8.19 13.75
N HIS A 68 -16.64 -9.06 12.82
CA HIS A 68 -17.02 -10.46 12.79
C HIS A 68 -15.86 -11.31 12.30
N ALA A 69 -15.69 -12.50 12.90
CA ALA A 69 -14.78 -13.51 12.39
C ALA A 69 -15.34 -14.92 12.59
N ILE A 70 -15.07 -15.82 11.64
CA ILE A 70 -15.64 -17.18 11.61
C ILE A 70 -14.64 -18.20 11.06
N VAL A 71 -14.76 -19.43 11.54
CA VAL A 71 -13.93 -20.55 11.08
C VAL A 71 -14.49 -21.09 9.76
N ILE A 72 -13.69 -21.09 8.71
CA ILE A 72 -14.08 -21.56 7.38
C ILE A 72 -12.92 -22.30 6.70
N ASP A 73 -13.24 -23.46 6.12
CA ASP A 73 -12.43 -24.03 5.03
C ASP A 73 -12.80 -23.35 3.71
N SER A 74 -11.95 -22.42 3.26
CA SER A 74 -12.20 -21.61 2.06
C SER A 74 -11.99 -22.38 0.75
N THR A 75 -11.45 -23.60 0.82
CA THR A 75 -11.35 -24.48 -0.36
C THR A 75 -12.70 -25.11 -0.72
N ASN A 76 -13.63 -25.15 0.24
CA ASN A 76 -15.00 -25.60 0.03
C ASN A 76 -15.91 -24.42 -0.39
N PRO A 77 -16.42 -24.39 -1.63
CA PRO A 77 -17.28 -23.31 -2.10
C PRO A 77 -18.62 -23.23 -1.35
N LEU A 78 -19.11 -24.34 -0.79
CA LEU A 78 -20.33 -24.33 0.04
C LEU A 78 -20.10 -23.57 1.34
N SER A 79 -18.95 -23.79 2.01
CA SER A 79 -18.59 -23.07 3.23
C SER A 79 -18.47 -21.56 2.99
N LEU A 80 -17.85 -21.15 1.88
CA LEU A 80 -17.78 -19.74 1.48
C LEU A 80 -19.15 -19.12 1.24
N LYS A 81 -20.06 -19.89 0.62
CA LYS A 81 -21.43 -19.46 0.35
C LYS A 81 -22.25 -19.30 1.63
N GLU A 82 -22.21 -20.29 2.52
CA GLU A 82 -22.94 -20.28 3.80
C GLU A 82 -22.49 -19.13 4.70
N ALA A 83 -21.20 -18.79 4.64
CA ALA A 83 -20.63 -17.64 5.31
C ALA A 83 -20.95 -16.29 4.65
N GLY A 84 -21.59 -16.28 3.48
CA GLY A 84 -21.94 -15.06 2.74
C GLY A 84 -20.75 -14.35 2.10
N VAL A 85 -19.59 -15.00 1.95
CA VAL A 85 -18.36 -14.38 1.42
C VAL A 85 -18.54 -13.87 -0.01
N PHE A 86 -19.40 -14.52 -0.80
CA PHE A 86 -19.67 -14.12 -2.19
C PHE A 86 -20.43 -12.81 -2.34
N GLU A 87 -21.09 -12.33 -1.28
CA GLU A 87 -21.86 -11.08 -1.29
C GLU A 87 -20.97 -9.83 -1.10
N PHE A 88 -19.68 -10.03 -0.80
CA PHE A 88 -18.72 -8.95 -0.59
C PHE A 88 -18.16 -8.42 -1.91
N ASP A 89 -18.08 -7.09 -2.03
CA ASP A 89 -17.53 -6.44 -3.22
C ASP A 89 -16.02 -6.67 -3.37
N THR A 90 -15.30 -6.81 -2.25
CA THR A 90 -13.86 -7.06 -2.22
C THR A 90 -13.49 -8.15 -1.22
N VAL A 91 -12.78 -9.17 -1.70
CA VAL A 91 -12.29 -10.28 -0.89
C VAL A 91 -10.77 -10.38 -0.98
N ILE A 92 -10.10 -10.40 0.17
CA ILE A 92 -8.66 -10.52 0.30
C ILE A 92 -8.32 -11.96 0.67
N VAL A 93 -7.60 -12.67 -0.20
CA VAL A 93 -7.08 -14.02 0.05
C VAL A 93 -5.64 -13.90 0.55
N SER A 94 -5.40 -14.13 1.83
CA SER A 94 -4.09 -13.97 2.48
C SER A 94 -3.42 -15.30 2.86
N ILE A 95 -3.82 -16.39 2.21
CA ILE A 95 -3.29 -17.74 2.42
C ILE A 95 -1.88 -17.84 1.82
N GLY A 96 -0.86 -17.85 2.67
CA GLY A 96 0.54 -17.79 2.23
C GLY A 96 1.22 -19.15 2.00
N ASN A 97 1.23 -20.02 3.02
CA ASN A 97 2.05 -21.25 3.03
C ASN A 97 1.39 -22.43 2.30
N TYR A 98 0.15 -22.26 1.86
CA TYR A 98 -0.74 -23.28 1.35
C TYR A 98 -1.13 -22.89 -0.08
N LEU A 99 -0.24 -23.22 -1.02
CA LEU A 99 -0.32 -22.78 -2.42
C LEU A 99 -1.62 -23.26 -3.08
N GLN A 100 -1.97 -24.53 -2.88
CA GLN A 100 -3.15 -25.13 -3.48
C GLN A 100 -4.43 -24.44 -2.95
N GLU A 101 -4.51 -24.24 -1.65
CA GLU A 101 -5.64 -23.67 -0.94
C GLU A 101 -5.86 -22.20 -1.35
N SER A 102 -4.78 -21.43 -1.49
CA SER A 102 -4.81 -20.06 -2.01
C SER A 102 -5.40 -20.00 -3.43
N ILE A 103 -4.94 -20.89 -4.32
CA ILE A 103 -5.40 -20.94 -5.71
C ILE A 103 -6.86 -21.40 -5.79
N ILE A 104 -7.25 -22.47 -5.10
CA ILE A 104 -8.62 -22.99 -5.08
C ILE A 104 -9.58 -21.94 -4.52
N THR A 105 -9.23 -21.31 -3.41
CA THR A 105 -10.04 -20.25 -2.80
C THR A 105 -10.25 -19.10 -3.78
N THR A 106 -9.17 -18.64 -4.43
CA THR A 106 -9.25 -17.56 -5.43
C THR A 106 -10.15 -17.94 -6.60
N LEU A 107 -10.00 -19.16 -7.13
CA LEU A 107 -10.85 -19.67 -8.21
C LEU A 107 -12.33 -19.72 -7.80
N ASN A 108 -12.64 -20.29 -6.63
CA ASN A 108 -14.01 -20.35 -6.10
C ASN A 108 -14.67 -18.97 -6.02
N LEU A 109 -13.93 -17.96 -5.54
CA LEU A 109 -14.43 -16.58 -5.44
C LEU A 109 -14.71 -15.98 -6.82
N LYS A 110 -13.82 -16.21 -7.80
CA LYS A 110 -14.00 -15.68 -9.16
C LYS A 110 -15.13 -16.39 -9.91
N GLU A 111 -15.28 -17.70 -9.77
CA GLU A 111 -16.40 -18.46 -10.34
C GLU A 111 -17.74 -18.04 -9.73
N ALA A 112 -17.75 -17.68 -8.44
CA ALA A 112 -18.93 -17.14 -7.76
C ALA A 112 -19.26 -15.68 -8.14
N GLY A 113 -18.42 -15.02 -8.93
CA GLY A 113 -18.67 -13.67 -9.44
C GLY A 113 -18.23 -12.54 -8.51
N VAL A 114 -17.34 -12.78 -7.54
CA VAL A 114 -16.77 -11.73 -6.69
C VAL A 114 -16.05 -10.70 -7.57
N THR A 115 -16.44 -9.43 -7.40
CA THR A 115 -16.02 -8.34 -8.30
C THR A 115 -14.53 -8.04 -8.21
N ASN A 116 -13.98 -8.05 -6.99
CA ASN A 116 -12.58 -7.72 -6.75
C ASN A 116 -11.93 -8.69 -5.76
N VAL A 117 -11.03 -9.54 -6.26
CA VAL A 117 -10.26 -10.51 -5.46
C VAL A 117 -8.80 -10.08 -5.42
N ILE A 118 -8.30 -9.80 -4.22
CA ILE A 118 -6.90 -9.43 -3.97
C ILE A 118 -6.23 -10.63 -3.31
N ALA A 119 -5.20 -11.20 -3.95
CA ALA A 119 -4.54 -12.40 -3.45
C ALA A 119 -3.08 -12.14 -3.05
N LYS A 120 -2.67 -12.66 -1.89
CA LYS A 120 -1.28 -12.69 -1.45
C LYS A 120 -0.55 -13.84 -2.15
N ALA A 121 0.57 -13.53 -2.77
CA ALA A 121 1.51 -14.52 -3.29
C ALA A 121 2.77 -14.59 -2.41
N SER A 122 3.27 -15.80 -2.22
CA SER A 122 4.51 -16.09 -1.49
C SER A 122 5.72 -16.29 -2.42
N SER A 123 5.51 -16.28 -3.73
CA SER A 123 6.54 -16.42 -4.77
C SER A 123 6.03 -15.89 -6.10
N GLU A 124 6.93 -15.62 -7.05
CA GLU A 124 6.55 -15.22 -8.41
C GLU A 124 5.73 -16.29 -9.15
N VAL A 125 6.03 -17.57 -8.91
CA VAL A 125 5.27 -18.68 -9.50
C VAL A 125 3.84 -18.68 -8.96
N HIS A 126 3.67 -18.51 -7.64
CA HIS A 126 2.36 -18.38 -7.02
C HIS A 126 1.60 -17.17 -7.60
N ALA A 127 2.29 -16.03 -7.76
CA ALA A 127 1.68 -14.83 -8.32
C ALA A 127 1.13 -15.04 -9.74
N LYS A 128 1.90 -15.69 -10.61
CA LYS A 128 1.48 -16.05 -11.97
C LYS A 128 0.27 -16.98 -11.97
N LEU A 129 0.21 -17.94 -11.05
CA LEU A 129 -0.93 -18.85 -10.93
C LEU A 129 -2.19 -18.11 -10.49
N LEU A 130 -2.10 -17.24 -9.48
CA LEU A 130 -3.22 -16.44 -8.99
C LEU A 130 -3.79 -15.52 -10.08
N GLN A 131 -2.93 -14.87 -10.87
CA GLN A 131 -3.37 -14.08 -12.02
C GLN A 131 -4.12 -14.93 -13.05
N LYS A 132 -3.66 -16.16 -13.32
CA LYS A 132 -4.31 -17.06 -14.28
C LYS A 132 -5.67 -17.56 -13.82
N VAL A 133 -5.89 -17.73 -12.52
CA VAL A 133 -7.22 -18.09 -11.97
C VAL A 133 -8.13 -16.88 -11.72
N GLY A 134 -7.68 -15.68 -12.10
CA GLY A 134 -8.53 -14.50 -12.15
C GLY A 134 -8.43 -13.56 -10.95
N ALA A 135 -7.39 -13.64 -10.12
CA ALA A 135 -7.15 -12.61 -9.11
C ALA A 135 -7.00 -11.23 -9.77
N ASP A 136 -7.80 -10.25 -9.33
CA ASP A 136 -7.82 -8.90 -9.90
C ASP A 136 -6.57 -8.10 -9.49
N ARG A 137 -6.01 -8.42 -8.32
CA ARG A 137 -4.71 -7.90 -7.86
C ARG A 137 -3.94 -8.99 -7.12
N VAL A 138 -2.64 -9.05 -7.36
CA VAL A 138 -1.72 -9.91 -6.59
C VAL A 138 -0.68 -9.04 -5.89
N VAL A 139 -0.41 -9.35 -4.61
CA VAL A 139 0.59 -8.65 -3.78
C VAL A 139 1.67 -9.62 -3.30
N LEU A 140 2.92 -9.15 -3.18
CA LEU A 140 4.04 -9.94 -2.66
C LEU A 140 4.68 -9.21 -1.45
N PRO A 141 4.02 -9.22 -0.28
CA PRO A 141 4.37 -8.33 0.83
C PRO A 141 5.81 -8.48 1.30
N GLU A 142 6.30 -9.72 1.43
CA GLU A 142 7.65 -10.00 1.89
C GLU A 142 8.72 -9.55 0.88
N TYR A 143 8.47 -9.71 -0.42
CA TYR A 143 9.38 -9.25 -1.47
C TYR A 143 9.44 -7.73 -1.52
N GLU A 144 8.27 -7.07 -1.53
CA GLU A 144 8.16 -5.61 -1.54
C GLU A 144 8.84 -4.99 -0.31
N ALA A 145 8.58 -5.53 0.89
CA ALA A 145 9.24 -5.08 2.11
C ALA A 145 10.76 -5.31 2.08
N GLY A 146 11.21 -6.44 1.53
CA GLY A 146 12.63 -6.74 1.37
C GLY A 146 13.35 -5.77 0.41
N CYS A 147 12.73 -5.45 -0.72
CA CYS A 147 13.24 -4.44 -1.66
C CYS A 147 13.33 -3.07 -1.00
N ASN A 148 12.29 -2.65 -0.28
CA ASN A 148 12.28 -1.37 0.42
C ASN A 148 13.38 -1.29 1.49
N LEU A 149 13.56 -2.37 2.28
CA LEU A 149 14.63 -2.47 3.27
C LEU A 149 16.02 -2.42 2.61
N ALA A 150 16.21 -3.12 1.50
CA ALA A 150 17.49 -3.10 0.78
C ALA A 150 17.83 -1.69 0.28
N GLN A 151 16.85 -0.95 -0.23
CA GLN A 151 17.02 0.43 -0.69
C GLN A 151 17.43 1.39 0.45
N THR A 152 16.86 1.22 1.64
CA THR A 152 17.25 1.99 2.86
C THR A 152 18.67 1.65 3.31
N LEU A 153 19.09 0.39 3.23
CA LEU A 153 20.42 -0.04 3.69
C LEU A 153 21.56 0.42 2.78
N VAL A 154 21.34 0.46 1.45
CA VAL A 154 22.37 0.93 0.51
C VAL A 154 22.55 2.46 0.52
N ARG A 155 21.63 3.18 1.16
CA ARG A 155 21.62 4.65 1.26
C ARG A 155 21.23 5.06 2.69
N PRO A 156 22.19 5.11 3.64
CA PRO A 156 21.88 5.36 5.06
C PRO A 156 21.11 6.67 5.32
N GLY A 157 21.26 7.67 4.45
CA GLY A 157 20.48 8.91 4.48
C GLY A 157 19.06 8.81 3.88
N LEU A 158 18.71 7.75 3.16
CA LEU A 158 17.38 7.49 2.60
C LEU A 158 16.53 6.72 3.61
N LEU A 159 15.39 7.28 4.01
CA LEU A 159 14.46 6.70 4.98
C LEU A 159 13.30 5.98 4.30
N GLU A 160 12.72 6.58 3.27
CA GLU A 160 11.60 6.00 2.50
C GLU A 160 11.63 6.51 1.04
N SER A 161 11.08 5.73 0.12
CA SER A 161 10.96 6.10 -1.30
C SER A 161 9.60 5.65 -1.83
N LEU A 162 8.94 6.54 -2.58
CA LEU A 162 7.72 6.27 -3.33
C LEU A 162 7.99 6.54 -4.81
N ASP A 163 8.11 5.47 -5.58
CA ASP A 163 8.28 5.54 -7.02
C ASP A 163 6.97 6.01 -7.69
N LEU A 164 7.05 7.10 -8.48
CA LEU A 164 5.93 7.61 -9.27
C LEU A 164 5.87 6.93 -10.64
N ASP A 165 7.04 6.74 -11.25
CA ASP A 165 7.24 6.06 -12.51
C ASP A 165 8.67 5.47 -12.57
N PRO A 166 9.11 4.83 -13.67
CA PRO A 166 10.46 4.26 -13.76
C PRO A 166 11.61 5.26 -13.53
N GLU A 167 11.40 6.55 -13.78
CA GLU A 167 12.43 7.60 -13.74
C GLU A 167 12.27 8.56 -12.56
N HIS A 168 11.08 8.71 -11.98
CA HIS A 168 10.78 9.70 -10.94
C HIS A 168 10.36 9.05 -9.61
N SER A 169 10.82 9.65 -8.52
CA SER A 169 10.50 9.20 -7.16
C SER A 169 10.35 10.39 -6.19
N ILE A 170 9.54 10.18 -5.16
CA ILE A 170 9.52 11.00 -3.94
C ILE A 170 10.33 10.26 -2.89
N VAL A 171 11.33 10.91 -2.30
CA VAL A 171 12.17 10.30 -1.27
C VAL A 171 12.14 11.11 0.02
N GLU A 172 12.10 10.39 1.12
CA GLU A 172 12.30 10.90 2.47
C GLU A 172 13.76 10.66 2.86
N ILE A 173 14.51 11.73 3.14
CA ILE A 173 15.92 11.65 3.47
C ILE A 173 16.24 12.38 4.77
N LYS A 174 17.19 11.86 5.54
CA LYS A 174 17.78 12.63 6.64
C LYS A 174 18.55 13.80 6.04
N VAL A 175 18.41 14.99 6.62
CA VAL A 175 19.19 16.15 6.17
C VAL A 175 20.69 15.83 6.31
N PRO A 176 21.47 15.94 5.20
CA PRO A 176 22.91 15.76 5.24
C PRO A 176 23.62 16.78 6.12
N GLU A 177 24.76 16.40 6.72
CA GLU A 177 25.57 17.32 7.52
C GLU A 177 25.99 18.58 6.74
N SER A 178 26.25 18.42 5.45
CA SER A 178 26.62 19.52 4.56
C SER A 178 25.51 20.56 4.35
N PHE A 179 24.27 20.23 4.72
CA PHE A 179 23.09 21.08 4.60
C PHE A 179 22.69 21.76 5.92
N TYR A 180 23.32 21.40 7.05
CA TYR A 180 22.99 21.97 8.35
C TYR A 180 23.18 23.48 8.41
N GLY A 181 22.18 24.16 8.98
CA GLY A 181 22.13 25.61 9.14
C GLY A 181 21.82 26.38 7.85
N LYS A 182 21.89 25.76 6.68
CA LYS A 182 21.59 26.40 5.39
C LYS A 182 20.08 26.46 5.16
N THR A 183 19.64 27.44 4.40
CA THR A 183 18.26 27.58 3.93
C THR A 183 18.05 26.82 2.61
N ILE A 184 16.80 26.52 2.28
CA ILE A 184 16.45 25.95 0.97
C ILE A 184 16.96 26.84 -0.17
N LEU A 185 16.86 28.16 0.00
CA LEU A 185 17.34 29.15 -0.96
C LEU A 185 18.87 29.09 -1.16
N GLU A 186 19.64 28.97 -0.08
CA GLU A 186 21.11 28.87 -0.11
C GLU A 186 21.59 27.56 -0.76
N LEU A 187 20.82 26.48 -0.62
CA LEU A 187 21.17 25.16 -1.16
C LEU A 187 20.91 25.01 -2.64
N GLN A 188 20.07 25.87 -3.24
CA GLN A 188 19.75 25.87 -4.67
C GLN A 188 19.39 24.48 -5.24
N LEU A 189 18.69 23.66 -4.45
CA LEU A 189 18.47 22.23 -4.74
C LEU A 189 17.85 21.96 -6.12
N ARG A 190 16.99 22.87 -6.59
CA ARG A 190 16.35 22.76 -7.89
C ARG A 190 17.31 22.98 -9.07
N SER A 191 18.26 23.91 -8.96
CA SER A 191 19.23 24.14 -10.05
C SER A 191 20.37 23.12 -10.02
N ASP A 192 20.83 22.76 -8.83
CA ASP A 192 22.06 22.01 -8.67
C ASP A 192 21.82 20.50 -8.80
N TYR A 193 20.65 20.06 -8.32
CA TYR A 193 20.23 18.66 -8.29
C TYR A 193 18.95 18.39 -9.08
N GLY A 194 18.22 19.39 -9.57
CA GLY A 194 16.96 19.13 -10.29
C GLY A 194 15.81 18.63 -9.41
N ILE A 195 15.91 18.81 -8.09
CA ILE A 195 14.92 18.30 -7.12
C ILE A 195 14.06 19.42 -6.53
N ASN A 196 12.82 19.11 -6.15
CA ASN A 196 11.95 20.03 -5.41
C ASN A 196 11.71 19.54 -3.99
N VAL A 197 11.73 20.47 -3.04
CA VAL A 197 11.40 20.19 -1.64
C VAL A 197 9.89 20.26 -1.47
N LEU A 198 9.31 19.18 -0.95
CA LEU A 198 7.88 19.09 -0.62
C LEU A 198 7.63 19.37 0.85
N ALA A 199 8.49 18.88 1.74
CA ALA A 199 8.34 19.04 3.18
C ALA A 199 9.67 18.99 3.92
N ILE A 200 9.73 19.65 5.09
CA ILE A 200 10.84 19.56 6.05
C ILE A 200 10.28 19.39 7.44
N GLY A 201 10.81 18.48 8.25
CA GLY A 201 10.39 18.36 9.64
C GLY A 201 11.02 17.21 10.40
N GLN A 202 10.47 16.92 11.57
CA GLN A 202 10.85 15.76 12.38
C GLN A 202 9.67 14.78 12.41
N SER A 203 9.92 13.51 12.72
CA SER A 203 8.91 12.43 12.63
C SER A 203 7.55 12.86 13.22
N LYS A 204 6.52 12.90 12.36
CA LYS A 204 5.11 13.33 12.61
C LYS A 204 4.80 14.83 12.62
N ASN A 205 5.76 15.72 12.41
CA ASN A 205 5.51 17.16 12.30
C ASN A 205 6.30 17.78 11.14
N PHE A 206 5.66 17.81 9.96
CA PHE A 206 6.24 18.33 8.73
C PHE A 206 5.69 19.73 8.40
N ASP A 207 6.59 20.65 8.07
CA ASP A 207 6.28 21.89 7.39
C ASP A 207 6.14 21.60 5.89
N ILE A 208 4.90 21.64 5.38
CA ILE A 208 4.56 21.32 3.99
C ILE A 208 4.70 22.57 3.12
N ASN A 209 5.31 22.44 1.95
CA ASN A 209 5.70 23.54 1.08
C ASN A 209 6.48 24.62 1.86
N PRO A 210 7.60 24.23 2.49
CA PRO A 210 8.34 25.12 3.37
C PRO A 210 8.82 26.36 2.61
N LYS A 211 8.86 27.49 3.30
CA LYS A 211 9.35 28.74 2.70
C LYS A 211 10.84 28.62 2.34
N PRO A 212 11.32 29.34 1.30
CA PRO A 212 12.73 29.30 0.91
C PRO A 212 13.72 29.63 2.03
N GLU A 213 13.30 30.43 3.01
CA GLU A 213 14.12 30.85 4.16
C GLU A 213 14.18 29.82 5.30
N ARG A 214 13.47 28.68 5.18
CA ARG A 214 13.51 27.60 6.17
C ARG A 214 14.92 27.02 6.25
N ARG A 215 15.56 27.15 7.42
CA ARG A 215 16.89 26.59 7.73
C ARG A 215 16.82 25.11 8.07
N LEU A 216 17.57 24.26 7.38
CA LEU A 216 17.61 22.84 7.71
C LEU A 216 18.45 22.61 8.97
N GLN A 217 17.92 21.83 9.91
CA GLN A 217 18.57 21.51 11.18
C GLN A 217 19.11 20.08 11.18
N GLN A 218 19.94 19.77 12.18
CA GLN A 218 20.29 18.39 12.48
C GLN A 218 19.02 17.61 12.86
N ASP A 219 18.95 16.36 12.41
CA ASP A 219 17.81 15.45 12.60
C ASP A 219 16.49 15.88 11.92
N ASP A 220 16.49 16.98 11.16
CA ASP A 220 15.43 17.22 10.20
C ASP A 220 15.44 16.12 9.12
N VAL A 221 14.25 15.83 8.64
CA VAL A 221 13.94 14.99 7.50
C VAL A 221 13.47 15.91 6.39
N LEU A 222 14.00 15.67 5.19
CA LEU A 222 13.68 16.38 3.97
C LEU A 222 12.92 15.43 3.03
N VAL A 223 11.72 15.83 2.62
CA VAL A 223 10.94 15.11 1.61
C VAL A 223 11.11 15.83 0.28
N VAL A 224 11.71 15.16 -0.69
CA VAL A 224 11.98 15.73 -2.03
C VAL A 224 11.42 14.87 -3.15
N ILE A 225 11.15 15.51 -4.28
CA ILE A 225 10.77 14.86 -5.54
C ILE A 225 11.78 15.19 -6.63
N GLY A 226 12.14 14.21 -7.44
CA GLY A 226 13.04 14.39 -8.58
C GLY A 226 13.22 13.13 -9.42
N ASN A 227 14.11 13.22 -10.41
CA ASN A 227 14.56 12.04 -11.15
C ASN A 227 15.47 11.18 -10.26
N LYS A 228 15.36 9.86 -10.35
CA LYS A 228 16.17 8.91 -9.57
C LYS A 228 17.67 9.17 -9.71
N ARG A 229 18.16 9.50 -10.91
CA ARG A 229 19.59 9.79 -11.15
C ARG A 229 20.08 11.04 -10.42
N ASP A 230 19.20 12.01 -10.27
CA ASP A 230 19.48 13.27 -9.61
C ASP A 230 19.41 13.16 -8.09
N LEU A 231 18.46 12.39 -7.59
CA LEU A 231 18.35 12.03 -6.18
C LEU A 231 19.62 11.29 -5.70
N ASP A 232 20.21 10.46 -6.55
CA ASP A 232 21.45 9.72 -6.27
C ASP A 232 22.68 10.62 -6.12
N ARG A 233 22.61 11.87 -6.58
CA ARG A 233 23.70 12.86 -6.45
C ARG A 233 23.66 13.58 -5.10
N LEU A 234 22.60 13.42 -4.31
CA LEU A 234 22.52 14.03 -2.99
C LEU A 234 23.58 13.46 -2.06
N PRO A 235 24.16 14.28 -1.16
CA PRO A 235 25.21 13.84 -0.24
C PRO A 235 24.59 13.07 0.96
N LEU A 236 23.95 11.93 0.68
CA LEU A 236 23.27 11.04 1.64
C LEU A 236 24.23 10.13 2.40
#